data_AF-A0A7K6WHK4-F1
#
_entry.id   AF-A0A7K6WHK4-F1
#
_cell.length_a   1.000
_cell.length_b   1.000
_cell.length_c   1.000
_cell.angle_alpha   90.00
_cell.angle_beta   90.00
_cell.angle_gamma   90.00
#
_symmetry.space_group_name_H-M   'P 1'
#
loop_
_entity.id
_entity.type
_entity.pdbx_description
1 polymer ?
#
loop_
_entity_poly.entity_id
_entity_poly.type
_entity_poly.pdbx_seq_one_letter_code
_entity_poly.pdbx_strand_id
1 'polypeptide(L)'
;SSDSTEATPEDNAVRLSVPVRYEPDLFLSSDANLHRYEVHPLSTFPHGPGPEFKTTVKVQNLGCYPVRNLTLRMALPALGYRRAAFLSVTRVLADNATCVLRPPAEEPRQRGTATVLPVHPEDLGHVDR
;
A
#
# COMPACT_ATOMS: atom_id res chain seq x y z
N SER A 1 -2.21 -52.84 35.57
CA SER A 1 -3.42 -53.32 34.89
C SER A 1 -4.49 -53.42 35.96
N SER A 2 -5.62 -52.73 35.81
CA SER A 2 -6.75 -52.92 36.72
C SER A 2 -7.43 -54.25 36.38
N ASP A 3 -7.76 -55.05 37.40
CA ASP A 3 -8.23 -56.44 37.26
C ASP A 3 -9.76 -56.57 37.47
N SER A 4 -10.49 -55.47 37.27
CA SER A 4 -11.96 -55.40 37.45
C SER A 4 -12.66 -54.99 36.15
N THR A 5 -13.79 -55.64 35.84
CA THR A 5 -14.64 -55.27 34.70
C THR A 5 -15.37 -53.97 35.02
N GLU A 6 -15.08 -52.92 34.25
CA GLU A 6 -15.56 -51.56 34.50
C GLU A 6 -17.00 -51.37 34.01
N ALA A 7 -17.86 -50.80 34.87
CA ALA A 7 -19.31 -50.76 34.66
C ALA A 7 -19.81 -49.57 33.82
N THR A 8 -19.01 -48.50 33.70
CA THR A 8 -19.36 -47.25 32.99
C THR A 8 -18.20 -46.73 32.13
N PRO A 9 -17.61 -47.55 31.24
CA PRO A 9 -16.36 -47.21 30.52
C PRO A 9 -16.43 -45.90 29.69
N GLU A 10 -17.63 -45.41 29.41
CA GLU A 10 -17.91 -44.16 28.69
C GLU A 10 -17.61 -42.89 29.51
N ASP A 11 -17.55 -42.94 30.84
CA ASP A 11 -17.19 -41.79 31.68
C ASP A 11 -15.67 -41.52 31.72
N ASN A 12 -14.87 -42.48 31.27
CA ASN A 12 -13.41 -42.40 31.18
C ASN A 12 -12.89 -41.62 29.96
N ALA A 13 -13.79 -41.13 29.11
CA ALA A 13 -13.43 -40.37 27.91
C ALA A 13 -13.77 -38.89 28.05
N VAL A 14 -12.76 -38.02 27.96
CA VAL A 14 -12.96 -36.57 27.84
C VAL A 14 -12.67 -36.11 26.41
N ARG A 15 -13.57 -35.31 25.84
CA ARG A 15 -13.37 -34.71 24.51
C ARG A 15 -12.82 -33.30 24.65
N LEU A 16 -11.52 -33.15 24.40
CA LEU A 16 -10.87 -31.85 24.33
C LEU A 16 -11.00 -31.27 22.92
N SER A 17 -11.45 -30.03 22.82
CA SER A 17 -11.53 -29.28 21.58
C SER A 17 -10.83 -27.94 21.76
N VAL A 18 -9.81 -27.68 20.95
CA VAL A 18 -9.05 -26.42 20.97
C VAL A 18 -9.12 -25.79 19.58
N PRO A 19 -9.66 -24.58 19.45
CA PRO A 19 -9.69 -23.90 18.16
C PRO A 19 -8.27 -23.47 17.77
N VAL A 20 -7.83 -23.87 16.57
CA VAL A 20 -6.56 -23.43 15.99
C VAL A 20 -6.84 -22.29 15.01
N ARG A 21 -6.16 -21.17 15.19
CA ARG A 21 -6.17 -20.04 14.25
C ARG A 21 -4.77 -19.82 13.73
N TYR A 22 -4.66 -19.62 12.43
CA TYR A 22 -3.42 -19.22 11.81
C TYR A 22 -3.31 -17.70 11.76
N GLU A 23 -2.16 -17.18 12.20
CA GLU A 23 -1.79 -15.77 12.04
C GLU A 23 -0.76 -15.68 10.91
N PRO A 24 -1.07 -14.97 9.81
CA PRO A 24 -0.12 -14.81 8.71
C PRO A 24 0.99 -13.83 9.09
N ASP A 25 2.21 -14.13 8.68
CA ASP A 25 3.35 -13.23 8.81
C ASP A 25 3.69 -12.64 7.44
N LEU A 26 3.27 -11.40 7.22
CA LEU A 26 3.42 -10.68 5.95
C LEU A 26 4.35 -9.48 6.15
N PHE A 27 5.40 -9.42 5.34
CA PHE A 27 6.34 -8.32 5.33
C PHE A 27 6.18 -7.47 4.07
N LEU A 28 6.00 -6.16 4.29
CA LEU A 28 5.88 -5.17 3.23
C LEU A 28 7.17 -4.34 3.17
N SER A 29 7.77 -4.22 2.00
CA SER A 29 8.92 -3.35 1.77
C SER A 29 8.74 -2.53 0.49
N SER A 30 9.39 -1.38 0.45
CA SER A 30 9.39 -0.47 -0.70
C SER A 30 10.80 0.02 -1.00
N ASP A 31 11.12 0.14 -2.28
CA ASP A 31 12.38 0.67 -2.78
C ASP A 31 12.11 1.67 -3.91
N ALA A 32 12.89 2.74 -4.01
CA ALA A 32 12.71 3.75 -5.04
C ALA A 32 14.05 4.11 -5.70
N ASN A 33 14.05 4.28 -7.03
CA ASN A 33 15.26 4.69 -7.76
C ASN A 33 15.73 6.11 -7.42
N LEU A 34 14.82 6.97 -6.96
CA LEU A 34 15.08 8.35 -6.63
C LEU A 34 14.24 8.76 -5.41
N HIS A 35 14.91 9.10 -4.32
CA HIS A 35 14.26 9.50 -3.05
C HIS A 35 14.03 11.01 -2.92
N ARG A 36 14.71 11.81 -3.76
CA ARG A 36 14.64 13.27 -3.73
C ARG A 36 14.87 13.82 -5.14
N TYR A 37 14.07 14.79 -5.52
CA TYR A 37 14.28 15.58 -6.73
C TYR A 37 14.25 17.07 -6.38
N GLU A 38 15.32 17.76 -6.70
CA GLU A 38 15.43 19.19 -6.46
C GLU A 38 14.94 19.98 -7.66
N VAL A 39 13.85 20.71 -7.45
CA VAL A 39 13.29 21.60 -8.47
C VAL A 39 14.06 22.92 -8.45
N HIS A 40 14.73 23.24 -9.54
CA HIS A 40 15.50 24.47 -9.67
C HIS A 40 14.60 25.59 -10.25
N PRO A 41 14.51 26.78 -9.63
CA PRO A 41 13.52 27.79 -10.01
C PRO A 41 13.70 28.43 -11.40
N LEU A 42 14.84 28.25 -12.09
CA LEU A 42 15.25 29.16 -13.17
C LEU A 42 16.00 28.55 -14.37
N SER A 43 16.28 27.25 -14.42
CA SER A 43 16.80 26.64 -15.65
C SER A 43 15.66 25.95 -16.38
N THR A 44 15.38 26.43 -17.59
CA THR A 44 14.64 25.75 -18.67
C THR A 44 14.12 24.38 -18.25
N PHE A 45 12.86 24.30 -17.79
CA PHE A 45 12.22 23.00 -17.58
C PHE A 45 12.49 22.18 -18.85
N PRO A 46 13.14 21.01 -18.76
CA PRO A 46 13.29 20.17 -19.93
C PRO A 46 11.88 19.95 -20.48
N HIS A 47 11.67 20.21 -21.78
CA HIS A 47 10.36 20.09 -22.39
C HIS A 47 9.88 18.64 -22.21
N GLY A 48 9.03 18.38 -21.21
CA GLY A 48 8.65 17.02 -20.83
C GLY A 48 8.19 16.87 -19.37
N PRO A 49 7.69 15.69 -18.97
CA PRO A 49 7.04 15.41 -17.68
C PRO A 49 7.98 15.37 -16.45
N GLY A 50 9.22 15.87 -16.55
CA GLY A 50 10.21 15.75 -15.48
C GLY A 50 10.84 14.34 -15.40
N PRO A 51 11.58 14.04 -14.32
CA PRO A 51 12.24 12.74 -14.14
C PRO A 51 11.24 11.62 -13.85
N GLU A 52 11.59 10.39 -14.25
CA GLU A 52 10.82 9.20 -13.92
C GLU A 52 11.21 8.64 -12.55
N PHE A 53 10.22 8.54 -11.66
CA PHE A 53 10.35 7.86 -10.37
C PHE A 53 9.79 6.46 -10.49
N LYS A 54 10.60 5.48 -10.10
CA LYS A 54 10.20 4.07 -10.02
C LYS A 54 10.19 3.66 -8.56
N THR A 55 9.00 3.43 -8.01
CA THR A 55 8.80 2.81 -6.70
C THR A 55 8.40 1.35 -6.89
N THR A 56 9.16 0.46 -6.29
CA THR A 56 8.88 -0.98 -6.26
C THR A 56 8.38 -1.34 -4.87
N VAL A 57 7.24 -2.03 -4.80
CA VAL A 57 6.68 -2.54 -3.55
C VAL A 57 6.70 -4.06 -3.58
N LYS A 58 7.15 -4.69 -2.50
CA LYS A 58 7.24 -6.13 -2.35
C LYS A 58 6.43 -6.58 -1.14
N VAL A 59 5.62 -7.62 -1.35
CA VAL A 59 4.91 -8.34 -0.30
C VAL A 59 5.55 -9.71 -0.16
N GLN A 60 5.99 -10.05 1.04
CA GLN A 60 6.63 -11.33 1.35
C GLN A 60 5.82 -12.05 2.42
N ASN A 61 5.61 -13.34 2.23
CA ASN A 61 5.05 -14.20 3.28
C ASN A 61 6.21 -14.86 4.02
N LEU A 62 6.45 -14.45 5.26
CA LEU A 62 7.45 -15.01 6.16
C LEU A 62 6.89 -16.18 6.99
N GLY A 63 5.57 -16.40 6.92
CA GLY A 63 4.89 -17.47 7.64
C GLY A 63 4.97 -18.83 6.95
N CYS A 64 4.59 -19.87 7.69
CA CYS A 64 4.70 -21.26 7.21
C CYS A 64 3.56 -21.68 6.26
N TYR A 65 2.46 -20.93 6.19
CA TYR A 65 1.28 -21.31 5.41
C TYR A 65 0.99 -20.30 4.30
N PRO A 66 0.51 -20.76 3.12
CA PRO A 66 0.20 -19.88 2.01
C PRO A 66 -1.01 -18.99 2.33
N VAL A 67 -0.86 -17.69 2.07
CA VAL A 67 -1.96 -16.71 2.16
C VAL A 67 -2.64 -16.57 0.80
N ARG A 68 -3.97 -16.60 0.77
CA ARG A 68 -4.79 -16.45 -0.45
C ARG A 68 -5.61 -15.16 -0.39
N ASN A 69 -6.04 -14.68 -1.56
CA ASN A 69 -6.91 -13.51 -1.71
C ASN A 69 -6.33 -12.22 -1.09
N LEU A 70 -5.01 -12.07 -1.14
CA LEU A 70 -4.32 -10.90 -0.61
C LEU A 70 -4.60 -9.69 -1.49
N THR A 71 -5.04 -8.59 -0.86
CA THR A 71 -5.29 -7.31 -1.55
C THR A 71 -4.42 -6.23 -0.92
N LEU A 72 -3.56 -5.61 -1.73
CA LEU A 72 -2.79 -4.44 -1.33
C LEU A 72 -3.47 -3.17 -1.85
N ARG A 73 -3.74 -2.21 -0.96
CA ARG A 73 -4.26 -0.87 -1.33
C ARG A 73 -3.17 0.15 -1.06
N MET A 74 -2.81 0.92 -2.09
CA MET A 74 -1.79 1.96 -2.00
C MET A 74 -2.38 3.30 -2.43
N ALA A 75 -2.08 4.34 -1.66
CA ALA A 75 -2.34 5.72 -2.05
C ALA A 75 -1.07 6.30 -2.65
N LEU A 76 -1.17 6.84 -3.86
CA LEU A 76 -0.05 7.50 -4.53
C LEU A 76 -0.33 9.01 -4.54
N PRO A 77 0.66 9.85 -4.17
CA PRO A 77 0.49 11.29 -4.29
C PRO A 77 0.34 11.65 -5.77
N ALA A 78 -0.63 12.50 -6.10
CA ALA A 78 -0.88 12.92 -7.47
C ALA A 78 -1.19 14.42 -7.57
N LEU A 79 -1.83 14.98 -6.54
CA LEU A 79 -2.35 16.34 -6.50
C LEU A 79 -1.74 17.11 -5.32
N GLY A 80 -1.26 18.31 -5.58
CA GLY A 80 -0.70 19.23 -4.60
C GLY A 80 -1.69 20.35 -4.24
N TYR A 81 -1.17 21.48 -3.79
CA TYR A 81 -1.97 22.66 -3.47
C TYR A 81 -2.92 23.04 -4.62
N ARG A 82 -4.18 23.38 -4.28
CA ARG A 82 -5.26 23.68 -5.24
C ARG A 82 -5.49 22.60 -6.30
N ARG A 83 -5.24 21.33 -5.97
CA ARG A 83 -5.38 20.18 -6.87
C ARG A 83 -4.51 20.29 -8.13
N ALA A 84 -3.39 21.01 -8.06
CA ALA A 84 -2.40 21.02 -9.14
C ALA A 84 -1.77 19.62 -9.26
N ALA A 85 -1.87 19.00 -10.43
CA ALA A 85 -1.24 17.70 -10.67
C ALA A 85 0.29 17.87 -10.69
N PHE A 86 1.00 17.11 -9.87
CA PHE A 86 2.48 17.15 -9.81
C PHE A 86 3.13 15.79 -10.00
N LEU A 87 2.35 14.70 -9.94
CA LEU A 87 2.83 13.36 -10.20
C LEU A 87 1.78 12.57 -10.97
N SER A 88 2.22 11.88 -12.02
CA SER A 88 1.38 11.03 -12.86
C SER A 88 1.97 9.63 -12.94
N VAL A 89 1.15 8.61 -12.74
CA VAL A 89 1.56 7.21 -12.95
C VAL A 89 1.58 6.92 -14.45
N THR A 90 2.75 6.65 -14.99
CA THR A 90 2.95 6.32 -16.42
C THR A 90 2.74 4.84 -16.70
N ARG A 91 3.12 3.98 -15.75
CA ARG A 91 3.05 2.52 -15.90
C ARG A 91 2.93 1.84 -14.54
N VAL A 92 2.19 0.73 -14.50
CA VAL A 92 2.18 -0.20 -13.37
C VAL A 92 2.73 -1.53 -13.88
N LEU A 93 3.77 -2.04 -13.21
CA LEU A 93 4.35 -3.35 -13.48
C LEU A 93 4.09 -4.24 -12.27
N ALA A 94 3.58 -5.45 -12.52
CA ALA A 94 3.26 -6.41 -11.49
C ALA A 94 3.84 -7.77 -11.84
N ASP A 95 4.39 -8.45 -10.84
CA ASP A 95 4.82 -9.85 -10.93
C ASP A 95 3.88 -10.69 -10.07
N ASN A 96 3.24 -11.70 -10.68
CA ASN A 96 2.27 -12.58 -10.05
C ASN A 96 1.11 -11.87 -9.32
N ALA A 97 0.72 -10.68 -9.78
CA ALA A 97 -0.40 -9.92 -9.23
C ALA A 97 -1.14 -9.15 -10.33
N THR A 98 -2.41 -8.86 -10.10
CA THR A 98 -3.22 -7.97 -10.93
C THR A 98 -3.38 -6.62 -10.23
N CYS A 99 -3.14 -5.53 -10.94
CA CYS A 99 -3.24 -4.18 -10.39
C CYS A 99 -4.30 -3.36 -11.12
N VAL A 100 -4.99 -2.50 -10.36
CA VAL A 100 -5.96 -1.54 -10.91
C VAL A 100 -5.60 -0.16 -10.37
N LEU A 101 -5.22 0.74 -11.27
CA LEU A 101 -5.03 2.15 -10.94
C LEU A 101 -6.39 2.85 -10.93
N ARG A 102 -6.68 3.59 -9.87
CA ARG A 102 -7.86 4.44 -9.80
C ARG A 102 -7.41 5.91 -9.87
N PRO A 103 -8.01 6.74 -10.73
CA PRO A 103 -7.72 8.16 -10.74
C PRO A 103 -8.14 8.81 -9.41
N PRO A 104 -7.58 9.98 -9.05
CA PRO A 104 -8.07 10.76 -7.92
C PRO A 104 -9.57 11.04 -8.10
N ALA A 105 -10.34 11.03 -7.01
CA ALA A 105 -11.75 11.41 -7.06
C ALA A 105 -11.88 12.83 -7.64
N GLU A 106 -12.57 12.95 -8.78
CA GLU A 106 -12.90 14.26 -9.36
C GLU A 106 -13.93 14.95 -8.49
N GLU A 107 -13.56 16.10 -7.91
CA GLU A 107 -14.54 17.12 -7.53
C GLU A 107 -14.63 18.16 -8.66
N PRO A 108 -15.76 18.87 -8.82
CA PRO A 108 -15.99 19.74 -9.97
C PRO A 108 -14.87 20.79 -10.12
N ARG A 109 -14.18 20.77 -11.25
CA ARG A 109 -13.07 21.69 -11.56
C ARG A 109 -13.56 23.13 -11.64
N GLN A 110 -13.05 24.02 -10.79
CA GLN A 110 -13.05 25.46 -11.07
C GLN A 110 -11.89 25.78 -12.02
N ARG A 111 -12.25 26.32 -13.18
CA ARG A 111 -11.40 26.62 -14.34
C ARG A 111 -10.51 27.84 -14.00
N GLY A 112 -9.19 27.67 -13.89
CA GLY A 112 -8.28 28.81 -13.71
C GLY A 112 -6.79 28.46 -13.69
N THR A 113 -6.12 28.76 -14.81
CA THR A 113 -4.69 29.10 -14.97
C THR A 113 -3.62 28.18 -14.34
N ALA A 114 -2.97 27.38 -15.19
CA ALA A 114 -1.75 26.65 -14.90
C ALA A 114 -0.53 27.59 -14.93
N THR A 115 -0.20 28.20 -13.80
CA THR A 115 1.16 28.64 -13.48
C THR A 115 1.64 27.78 -12.32
N VAL A 116 2.76 27.07 -12.50
CA VAL A 116 3.38 26.29 -11.42
C VAL A 116 3.95 27.30 -10.42
N LEU A 117 3.17 27.65 -9.40
CA LEU A 117 3.64 28.40 -8.25
C LEU A 117 4.43 27.43 -7.35
N PRO A 118 5.67 27.78 -6.93
CA PRO A 118 6.40 27.01 -5.94
C PRO A 118 5.53 26.87 -4.68
N VAL A 119 5.18 25.63 -4.33
CA VAL A 119 4.48 25.36 -3.07
C VAL A 119 5.52 25.43 -1.97
N HIS A 120 5.34 26.34 -1.03
CA HIS A 120 6.25 26.51 0.09
C HIS A 120 6.05 25.38 1.12
N PRO A 121 7.10 24.92 1.82
CA PRO A 121 6.99 23.82 2.79
C PRO A 121 5.95 24.07 3.88
N GLU A 122 5.77 25.32 4.31
CA GLU A 122 4.73 25.73 5.25
C GLU A 122 3.29 25.45 4.75
N ASP A 123 3.05 25.45 3.44
CA ASP A 123 1.73 25.19 2.86
C ASP A 123 1.35 23.69 2.89
N LEU A 124 2.33 22.80 3.07
CA LEU A 124 2.12 21.36 3.20
C LEU A 124 1.79 20.94 4.65
N GLY A 125 1.93 21.86 5.62
CA GLY A 125 1.67 21.61 7.04
C GLY A 125 0.18 21.67 7.43
N HIS A 126 -0.68 22.18 6.55
CA HIS A 126 -2.12 22.25 6.77
C HIS A 126 -2.80 20.95 6.31
N VAL A 127 -2.55 19.87 7.06
CA VAL A 127 -3.46 18.72 7.05
C VAL A 127 -4.58 19.06 8.03
N ASP A 128 -5.77 19.35 7.52
CA ASP A 128 -6.95 19.51 8.36
C ASP A 128 -7.12 18.29 9.26
N ARG A 129 -7.29 18.57 10.56
CA ARG A 129 -7.42 17.61 11.65
C ARG A 129 -8.78 16.90 11.64
#